data_AF-A0A923UPJ4-F1
#
_entry.id   AF-A0A923UPJ4-F1
#
_cell.length_a   1.000
_cell.length_b   1.000
_cell.length_c   1.000
_cell.angle_alpha   90.00
_cell.angle_beta   90.00
_cell.angle_gamma   90.00
#
_symmetry.space_group_name_H-M   'P 1'
#
loop_
_entity.id
_entity.type
_entity.pdbx_description
1 polymer ?
#
loop_
_entity_poly.entity_id
_entity_poly.type
_entity_poly.pdbx_seq_one_letter_code
_entity_poly.pdbx_strand_id
1 'polypeptide(L)'
;MRYLFFIFFCVYQQLCFSQAIANIGVNLPSVALLDVEPKGEIIRLKFDNPSEAGKALQNSESSDIKWLNFTSALPLGSSRHISVQITSERLSSGYGIILETSGFTGVGAGILGNSIPLVNLSNSPVRIIDNIGGAFTGDGLNNGYKLKFSLIINDYSLLKGESNVYAIIFTLTDN
;
A
#
# COMPACT_ATOMS: atom_id res chain seq x y z
N MET A 1 45.39 -80.27 29.62
CA MET A 1 45.91 -79.17 28.76
C MET A 1 44.82 -78.84 27.77
N ARG A 2 44.30 -77.63 27.56
CA ARG A 2 44.44 -76.32 28.19
C ARG A 2 43.30 -75.52 27.53
N TYR A 3 42.26 -75.18 28.28
CA TYR A 3 41.25 -74.21 27.86
C TYR A 3 41.93 -72.86 27.67
N LEU A 4 41.68 -72.16 26.56
CA LEU A 4 41.68 -70.68 26.46
C LEU A 4 41.15 -70.33 25.06
N PHE A 5 39.83 -70.40 24.85
CA PHE A 5 38.90 -69.26 24.96
C PHE A 5 39.41 -67.98 24.29
N PHE A 6 39.08 -67.86 23.01
CA PHE A 6 39.12 -66.63 22.22
C PHE A 6 38.10 -65.65 22.81
N ILE A 7 38.54 -64.61 23.52
CA ILE A 7 37.66 -63.50 23.92
C ILE A 7 37.65 -62.49 22.77
N PHE A 8 36.60 -62.58 21.95
CA PHE A 8 36.26 -61.57 20.95
C PHE A 8 35.66 -60.37 21.70
N PHE A 9 36.47 -59.35 21.96
CA PHE A 9 36.05 -58.13 22.64
C PHE A 9 35.22 -57.26 21.67
N CYS A 10 33.92 -57.54 21.59
CA CYS A 10 32.96 -56.76 20.82
C CYS A 10 32.63 -55.47 21.60
N VAL A 11 33.37 -54.39 21.34
CA VAL A 11 33.05 -53.06 21.88
C VAL A 11 31.88 -52.50 21.09
N TYR A 12 30.67 -52.82 21.53
CA TYR A 12 29.45 -52.17 21.06
C TYR A 12 29.38 -50.78 21.71
N GLN A 13 29.80 -49.74 20.99
CA GLN A 13 29.60 -48.36 21.48
C GLN A 13 28.10 -48.04 21.43
N GLN A 14 27.48 -47.92 22.60
CA GLN A 14 26.14 -47.39 22.72
C GLN A 14 26.24 -45.86 22.81
N LEU A 15 25.81 -45.18 21.76
CA LEU A 15 25.58 -43.74 21.81
C LEU A 15 24.30 -43.49 22.62
N CYS A 16 24.46 -43.00 23.86
CA CYS A 16 23.35 -42.59 24.70
C CYS A 16 22.99 -41.14 24.36
N PHE A 17 21.74 -40.90 23.96
CA PHE A 17 21.20 -39.57 23.72
C PHE A 17 20.07 -39.28 24.71
N SER A 18 19.99 -38.04 25.19
CA SER A 18 18.86 -37.52 25.97
C SER A 18 18.41 -36.19 25.37
N GLN A 19 17.09 -35.98 25.26
CA GLN A 19 16.48 -34.77 24.73
C GLN A 19 15.35 -34.31 25.66
N ALA A 20 15.14 -33.00 25.73
CA ALA A 20 14.03 -32.38 26.46
C ALA A 20 13.37 -31.31 25.59
N ILE A 21 12.06 -31.12 25.76
CA ILE A 21 11.29 -30.10 25.03
C ILE A 21 11.08 -28.89 25.95
N ALA A 22 11.34 -27.71 25.42
CA ALA A 22 10.91 -26.44 26.00
C ALA A 22 9.91 -25.76 25.05
N ASN A 23 8.82 -25.22 25.60
CA ASN A 23 7.82 -24.49 24.83
C ASN A 23 8.08 -22.99 24.93
N ILE A 24 8.01 -22.29 23.79
CA ILE A 24 8.13 -20.83 23.70
C ILE A 24 6.79 -20.28 23.18
N GLY A 25 6.22 -19.31 23.90
CA GLY A 25 5.04 -18.57 23.46
C GLY A 25 5.45 -17.30 22.72
N VAL A 26 4.85 -17.05 21.56
CA VAL A 26 5.02 -15.82 20.78
C VAL A 26 3.64 -15.22 20.54
N ASN A 27 3.50 -13.91 20.78
CA ASN A 27 2.29 -13.16 20.48
C ASN A 27 2.62 -12.02 19.51
N LEU A 28 2.01 -12.05 18.33
CA LEU A 28 2.08 -10.97 17.34
C LEU A 28 0.67 -10.39 17.17
N PRO A 29 0.42 -9.14 17.59
CA PRO A 29 -0.88 -8.51 17.38
C PRO A 29 -1.12 -8.24 15.90
N SER A 30 -2.39 -8.12 15.52
CA SER A 30 -2.71 -7.54 14.22
C SER A 30 -2.37 -6.05 14.21
N VAL A 31 -1.73 -5.59 13.14
CA VAL A 31 -1.30 -4.20 12.95
C VAL A 31 -1.86 -3.72 11.62
N ALA A 32 -2.57 -2.59 11.61
CA ALA A 32 -3.05 -1.92 10.40
C ALA A 32 -2.76 -0.42 10.54
N LEU A 33 -1.60 0.01 10.03
CA LEU A 33 -1.17 1.40 10.07
C LEU A 33 -0.99 1.90 8.64
N LEU A 34 -1.49 3.10 8.37
CA LEU A 34 -1.48 3.75 7.06
C LEU A 34 -1.09 5.21 7.23
N ASP A 35 -0.23 5.70 6.35
CA ASP A 35 0.19 7.09 6.32
C ASP A 35 0.29 7.62 4.88
N VAL A 36 0.15 8.94 4.75
CA VAL A 36 0.27 9.68 3.49
C VAL A 36 1.28 10.80 3.66
N GLU A 37 2.38 10.70 2.91
CA GLU A 37 3.52 11.60 3.03
C GLU A 37 3.73 12.46 1.77
N PRO A 38 4.14 13.73 1.88
CA PRO A 38 4.31 14.49 3.11
C PRO A 38 2.95 14.85 3.76
N LYS A 39 2.87 14.77 5.08
CA LYS A 39 1.67 15.10 5.85
C LYS A 39 1.26 16.57 5.70
N GLY A 40 -0.04 16.81 5.52
CA GLY A 40 -0.65 18.14 5.63
C GLY A 40 -0.46 19.07 4.42
N GLU A 41 0.36 18.74 3.43
CA GLU A 41 0.46 19.57 2.22
C GLU A 41 -0.70 19.32 1.26
N ILE A 42 -1.32 20.40 0.79
CA ILE A 42 -2.40 20.36 -0.19
C ILE A 42 -1.81 20.18 -1.59
N ILE A 43 -2.30 19.18 -2.32
CA ILE A 43 -2.02 18.99 -3.74
C ILE A 43 -2.79 20.04 -4.53
N ARG A 44 -2.09 20.87 -5.30
CA ARG A 44 -2.71 21.88 -6.14
C ARG A 44 -2.83 21.39 -7.57
N LEU A 45 -4.07 21.28 -8.03
CA LEU A 45 -4.42 20.98 -9.42
C LEU A 45 -5.07 22.22 -10.04
N LYS A 46 -4.80 22.49 -11.31
CA LYS A 46 -5.42 23.60 -12.04
C LYS A 46 -5.57 23.28 -13.52
N PHE A 47 -6.53 23.97 -14.13
CA PHE A 47 -6.58 24.12 -15.58
C PHE A 47 -5.90 25.45 -15.96
N ASP A 48 -5.06 25.41 -16.98
CA ASP A 48 -4.48 26.60 -17.60
C ASP A 48 -5.40 27.14 -18.69
N ASN A 49 -5.41 28.47 -18.83
CA ASN A 49 -6.12 29.15 -19.91
C ASN A 49 -5.54 28.73 -21.27
N PRO A 50 -6.38 28.56 -22.30
CA PRO A 50 -5.90 28.37 -23.66
C PRO A 50 -5.13 29.60 -24.13
N SER A 51 -4.14 29.37 -25.00
CA SER A 51 -3.36 30.44 -25.63
C SER A 51 -4.13 31.26 -26.68
N GLU A 52 -5.31 30.77 -27.10
CA GLU A 52 -6.12 31.39 -28.14
C GLU A 52 -7.60 31.07 -27.92
N ALA A 53 -8.48 32.00 -28.30
CA ALA A 53 -9.93 31.81 -28.23
C ALA A 53 -10.37 30.60 -29.08
N GLY A 54 -11.29 29.81 -28.54
CA GLY A 54 -11.80 28.60 -29.20
C GLY A 54 -11.01 27.31 -28.91
N LYS A 55 -9.85 27.39 -28.25
CA LYS A 55 -9.12 26.19 -27.80
C LYS A 55 -9.62 25.68 -26.45
N ALA A 56 -9.43 24.38 -26.23
CA ALA A 56 -9.69 23.71 -24.96
C ALA A 56 -8.78 24.22 -23.83
N LEU A 57 -9.30 24.24 -22.60
CA LEU A 57 -8.49 24.35 -21.38
C LEU A 57 -7.42 23.23 -21.37
N GLN A 58 -6.25 23.53 -20.83
CA GLN A 58 -5.18 22.55 -20.65
C GLN A 58 -5.04 22.16 -19.18
N ASN A 59 -4.71 20.90 -18.91
CA ASN A 59 -4.34 20.50 -17.55
C ASN A 59 -2.92 20.95 -17.26
N SER A 60 -2.68 21.62 -16.14
CA SER A 60 -1.33 21.64 -15.59
C SER A 60 -1.05 20.30 -14.92
N GLU A 61 0.06 19.65 -15.27
CA GLU A 61 0.58 18.59 -14.41
C GLU A 61 0.94 19.19 -13.05
N SER A 62 0.44 18.59 -11.96
CA SER A 62 0.90 18.94 -10.62
C SER A 62 2.26 18.31 -10.38
N SER A 63 3.20 19.09 -9.86
CA SER A 63 4.47 18.57 -9.32
C SER A 63 4.31 17.93 -7.94
N ASP A 64 3.14 18.09 -7.31
CA ASP A 64 2.89 17.61 -5.96
C ASP A 64 2.64 16.11 -5.99
N ILE A 65 3.56 15.37 -5.39
CA ILE A 65 3.52 13.90 -5.30
C ILE A 65 3.27 13.53 -3.85
N LYS A 66 2.38 12.56 -3.63
CA LYS A 66 2.24 11.89 -2.32
C LYS A 66 2.77 10.48 -2.36
N TRP A 67 3.08 9.95 -1.18
CA TRP A 67 3.52 8.60 -0.95
C TRP A 67 2.57 7.94 0.05
N LEU A 68 2.15 6.73 -0.26
CA LEU A 68 1.32 5.91 0.61
C LEU A 68 2.21 4.88 1.31
N ASN A 69 2.32 5.01 2.62
CA ASN A 69 3.10 4.12 3.48
C ASN A 69 2.17 3.30 4.36
N PHE A 70 2.50 2.03 4.60
CA PHE A 70 1.73 1.21 5.53
C PHE A 70 2.57 0.16 6.23
N THR A 71 2.04 -0.29 7.37
CA THR A 71 2.48 -1.50 8.08
C THR A 71 1.28 -2.39 8.34
N SER A 72 1.46 -3.68 8.09
CA SER A 72 0.41 -4.67 8.09
C SER A 72 0.90 -5.97 8.75
N ALA A 73 0.20 -6.42 9.78
CA ALA A 73 0.31 -7.76 10.36
C ALA A 73 -1.11 -8.33 10.57
N LEU A 74 -1.34 -9.55 10.11
CA LEU A 74 -2.65 -10.18 10.08
C LEU A 74 -2.54 -11.70 10.25
N PRO A 75 -3.65 -12.38 10.61
CA PRO A 75 -3.68 -13.84 10.68
C PRO A 75 -3.25 -14.53 9.38
N LEU A 76 -2.79 -15.77 9.50
CA LEU A 76 -2.37 -16.57 8.35
C LEU A 76 -3.54 -16.76 7.37
N GLY A 77 -3.29 -16.51 6.09
CA GLY A 77 -4.29 -16.68 5.02
C GLY A 77 -5.24 -15.50 4.82
N SER A 78 -5.13 -14.43 5.62
CA SER A 78 -5.87 -13.19 5.41
C SER A 78 -5.13 -12.23 4.47
N SER A 79 -5.84 -11.24 3.93
CA SER A 79 -5.23 -10.12 3.20
C SER A 79 -6.02 -8.83 3.44
N ARG A 80 -5.47 -7.70 3.00
CA ARG A 80 -6.06 -6.37 3.06
C ARG A 80 -6.04 -5.69 1.70
N HIS A 81 -6.84 -4.65 1.58
CA HIS A 81 -6.75 -3.69 0.50
C HIS A 81 -6.70 -2.26 1.05
N ILE A 82 -6.23 -1.34 0.23
CA ILE A 82 -6.36 0.09 0.45
C ILE A 82 -7.34 0.66 -0.57
N SER A 83 -8.37 1.37 -0.08
CA SER A 83 -9.29 2.14 -0.90
C SER A 83 -9.09 3.64 -0.71
N VAL A 84 -9.52 4.42 -1.70
CA VAL A 84 -9.52 5.88 -1.69
C VAL A 84 -10.92 6.41 -2.02
N GLN A 85 -11.31 7.53 -1.40
CA GLN A 85 -12.51 8.27 -1.76
C GLN A 85 -12.35 9.77 -1.48
N ILE A 86 -13.16 10.58 -2.16
CA ILE A 86 -13.36 11.99 -1.84
C ILE A 86 -14.52 12.10 -0.85
N THR A 87 -14.33 12.80 0.26
CA THR A 87 -15.38 12.95 1.28
C THR A 87 -16.24 14.19 1.11
N SER A 88 -15.91 15.05 0.16
CA SER A 88 -16.74 16.22 -0.13
C SER A 88 -18.04 15.81 -0.79
N GLU A 89 -19.16 16.33 -0.26
CA GLU A 89 -20.50 16.06 -0.79
C GLU A 89 -20.73 16.62 -2.21
N ARG A 90 -19.89 17.57 -2.65
CA ARG A 90 -20.07 18.28 -3.93
C ARG A 90 -18.81 18.25 -4.77
N LEU A 91 -18.57 17.11 -5.42
CA LEU A 91 -17.68 17.05 -6.59
C LEU A 91 -18.28 17.86 -7.74
N SER A 92 -17.46 18.69 -8.39
CA SER A 92 -17.90 19.43 -9.57
C SER A 92 -18.24 18.42 -10.68
N SER A 93 -19.36 18.62 -11.37
CA SER A 93 -19.74 17.74 -12.49
C SER A 93 -18.98 18.06 -13.78
N GLY A 94 -18.38 19.25 -13.88
CA GLY A 94 -17.63 19.68 -15.07
C GLY A 94 -16.25 19.02 -15.20
N TYR A 95 -15.66 18.55 -14.10
CA TYR A 95 -14.35 17.87 -14.12
C TYR A 95 -14.28 16.69 -13.15
N GLY A 96 -13.42 15.73 -13.46
CA GLY A 96 -13.05 14.60 -12.60
C GLY A 96 -11.65 14.77 -12.03
N ILE A 97 -11.35 14.01 -10.98
CA ILE A 97 -10.00 13.89 -10.41
C ILE A 97 -9.54 12.45 -10.62
N ILE A 98 -8.46 12.28 -11.35
CA ILE A 98 -7.84 10.97 -11.61
C ILE A 98 -6.68 10.80 -10.63
N LEU A 99 -6.59 9.61 -10.03
CA LEU A 99 -5.46 9.17 -9.24
C LEU A 99 -4.71 8.07 -9.98
N GLU A 100 -3.42 8.30 -10.21
CA GLU A 100 -2.47 7.28 -10.65
C GLU A 100 -1.68 6.75 -9.44
N THR A 101 -1.69 5.44 -9.23
CA THR A 101 -0.94 4.75 -8.17
C THR A 101 0.19 3.95 -8.79
N SER A 102 1.44 4.25 -8.44
CA SER A 102 2.60 3.57 -9.04
C SER A 102 2.72 2.09 -8.61
N GLY A 103 3.71 1.37 -9.14
CA GLY A 103 4.23 0.18 -8.46
C GLY A 103 4.97 0.56 -7.16
N PHE A 104 5.16 -0.42 -6.28
CA PHE A 104 5.91 -0.23 -5.04
C PHE A 104 7.38 0.19 -5.30
N THR A 105 7.90 1.09 -4.46
CA THR A 105 9.34 1.39 -4.34
C THR A 105 9.76 1.51 -2.88
N GLY A 106 11.06 1.38 -2.60
CA GLY A 106 11.64 1.60 -1.27
C GLY A 106 12.21 0.33 -0.63
N VAL A 107 12.39 0.39 0.69
CA VAL A 107 13.09 -0.66 1.48
C VAL A 107 12.15 -1.68 2.15
N GLY A 108 10.84 -1.55 1.92
CA GLY A 108 9.82 -2.41 2.48
C GLY A 108 9.97 -3.90 2.14
N ALA A 109 9.29 -4.75 2.91
CA ALA A 109 9.31 -6.20 2.75
C ALA A 109 7.94 -6.83 3.02
N GLY A 110 7.80 -8.10 2.61
CA GLY A 110 6.58 -8.89 2.79
C GLY A 110 5.69 -8.90 1.55
N ILE A 111 4.40 -9.19 1.75
CA ILE A 111 3.40 -9.20 0.67
C ILE A 111 2.79 -7.79 0.57
N LEU A 112 3.39 -6.95 -0.27
CA LEU A 112 3.08 -5.52 -0.38
C LEU A 112 1.78 -5.20 -1.14
N GLY A 113 1.11 -6.21 -1.69
CA GLY A 113 -0.05 -6.04 -2.56
C GLY A 113 0.29 -5.62 -3.99
N ASN A 114 -0.75 -5.47 -4.80
CA ASN A 114 -0.67 -5.05 -6.19
C ASN A 114 -1.43 -3.74 -6.35
N SER A 115 -0.82 -2.74 -6.99
CA SER A 115 -1.50 -1.48 -7.28
C SER A 115 -2.49 -1.61 -8.43
N ILE A 116 -3.58 -0.85 -8.31
CA ILE A 116 -4.52 -0.58 -9.40
C ILE A 116 -4.13 0.80 -9.95
N PRO A 117 -3.51 0.85 -11.14
CA PRO A 117 -2.68 1.98 -11.51
C PRO A 117 -3.43 3.28 -11.79
N LEU A 118 -4.72 3.21 -12.14
CA LEU A 118 -5.50 4.40 -12.52
C LEU A 118 -6.95 4.28 -12.04
N VAL A 119 -7.42 5.27 -11.28
CA VAL A 119 -8.81 5.34 -10.81
C VAL A 119 -9.38 6.74 -10.95
N ASN A 120 -10.67 6.84 -11.26
CA ASN A 120 -11.42 8.10 -11.17
C ASN A 120 -11.97 8.24 -9.74
N LEU A 121 -11.62 9.32 -9.06
CA LEU A 121 -12.05 9.55 -7.70
C LEU A 121 -13.51 10.00 -7.65
N SER A 122 -14.22 9.46 -6.67
CA SER A 122 -15.61 9.80 -6.39
C SER A 122 -15.85 9.78 -4.88
N ASN A 123 -17.09 10.02 -4.49
CA ASN A 123 -17.55 9.83 -3.11
C ASN A 123 -17.82 8.35 -2.74
N SER A 124 -17.59 7.42 -3.67
CA SER A 124 -17.60 5.99 -3.40
C SER A 124 -16.15 5.47 -3.30
N PRO A 125 -15.82 4.64 -2.29
CA PRO A 125 -14.52 4.01 -2.18
C PRO A 125 -14.16 3.19 -3.41
N VAL A 126 -12.96 3.40 -3.94
CA VAL A 126 -12.36 2.57 -4.98
C VAL A 126 -11.03 2.01 -4.50
N ARG A 127 -10.76 0.73 -4.76
CA ARG A 127 -9.47 0.10 -4.39
C ARG A 127 -8.35 0.66 -5.24
N ILE A 128 -7.20 0.88 -4.61
CA ILE A 128 -5.96 1.31 -5.26
C ILE A 128 -4.79 0.37 -5.02
N ILE A 129 -4.84 -0.44 -3.96
CA ILE A 129 -3.90 -1.53 -3.68
C ILE A 129 -4.72 -2.70 -3.14
N ASP A 130 -4.50 -3.91 -3.66
CA ASP A 130 -5.18 -5.13 -3.21
C ASP A 130 -4.17 -6.23 -2.87
N ASN A 131 -4.61 -7.25 -2.12
CA ASN A 131 -3.83 -8.41 -1.69
C ASN A 131 -2.61 -8.07 -0.82
N ILE A 132 -2.74 -7.11 0.08
CA ILE A 132 -1.72 -6.78 1.08
C ILE A 132 -1.73 -7.88 2.16
N GLY A 133 -0.58 -8.52 2.38
CA GLY A 133 -0.39 -9.48 3.47
C GLY A 133 0.34 -8.87 4.65
N GLY A 134 1.11 -9.70 5.38
CA GLY A 134 2.09 -9.21 6.34
C GLY A 134 3.20 -8.45 5.63
N ALA A 135 3.32 -7.14 5.88
CA ALA A 135 4.23 -6.26 5.15
C ALA A 135 4.49 -4.93 5.87
N PHE A 136 5.59 -4.26 5.50
CA PHE A 136 5.82 -2.85 5.78
C PHE A 136 6.45 -2.19 4.55
N THR A 137 6.12 -0.93 4.27
CA THR A 137 6.61 -0.23 3.06
C THR A 137 7.94 0.49 3.22
N GLY A 138 8.39 0.68 4.46
CA GLY A 138 9.26 1.80 4.82
C GLY A 138 8.44 3.06 5.11
N ASP A 139 9.10 4.16 5.43
CA ASP A 139 8.49 5.41 5.88
C ASP A 139 8.99 6.63 5.10
N GLY A 140 8.13 7.62 4.90
CA GLY A 140 8.44 8.86 4.20
C GLY A 140 8.57 8.74 2.67
N LEU A 141 9.13 9.79 2.08
CA LEU A 141 9.32 9.92 0.64
C LEU A 141 10.13 8.74 0.06
N ASN A 142 9.77 8.31 -1.15
CA ASN A 142 10.39 7.22 -1.90
C ASN A 142 10.14 5.80 -1.36
N ASN A 143 9.36 5.67 -0.29
CA ASN A 143 8.89 4.39 0.22
C ASN A 143 7.40 4.20 -0.11
N GLY A 144 6.99 2.97 -0.37
CA GLY A 144 5.59 2.62 -0.64
C GLY A 144 5.15 2.93 -2.06
N TYR A 145 3.96 3.52 -2.19
CA TYR A 145 3.30 3.76 -3.48
C TYR A 145 3.19 5.24 -3.76
N LYS A 146 3.68 5.66 -4.92
CA LYS A 146 3.57 7.05 -5.37
C LYS A 146 2.15 7.32 -5.87
N LEU A 147 1.60 8.45 -5.46
CA LEU A 147 0.27 8.92 -5.80
C LEU A 147 0.39 10.21 -6.63
N LYS A 148 -0.05 10.16 -7.89
CA LYS A 148 -0.10 11.33 -8.79
C LYS A 148 -1.55 11.67 -9.09
N PHE A 149 -1.93 12.92 -8.88
CA PHE A 149 -3.29 13.39 -9.12
C PHE A 149 -3.33 14.27 -10.36
N SER A 150 -4.40 14.16 -11.13
CA SER A 150 -4.64 14.99 -12.31
C SER A 150 -6.12 15.29 -12.46
N LEU A 151 -6.43 16.30 -13.28
CA LEU A 151 -7.80 16.66 -13.62
C LEU A 151 -8.19 16.04 -14.96
N ILE A 152 -9.47 15.83 -15.18
CA ILE A 152 -10.03 15.54 -16.50
C ILE A 152 -11.29 16.37 -16.68
N ILE A 153 -11.54 16.88 -17.87
CA ILE A 153 -12.80 17.57 -18.16
C ILE A 153 -13.84 16.52 -18.52
N ASN A 154 -14.95 16.52 -17.77
CA ASN A 154 -16.07 15.63 -18.03
C ASN A 154 -17.08 16.30 -18.97
N ASP A 155 -17.40 17.57 -18.70
CA ASP A 155 -18.38 18.35 -19.45
C ASP A 155 -18.06 19.84 -19.41
N TYR A 156 -17.72 20.42 -20.56
CA TYR A 156 -17.42 21.85 -20.70
C TYR A 156 -18.59 22.76 -20.30
N SER A 157 -19.84 22.33 -20.51
CA SER A 157 -21.04 23.15 -20.20
C SER A 157 -21.26 23.34 -18.70
N LEU A 158 -20.65 22.47 -17.88
CA LEU A 158 -20.77 22.48 -16.42
C LEU A 158 -19.54 23.12 -15.74
N LEU A 159 -18.52 23.52 -16.50
CA LEU A 159 -17.34 24.17 -15.96
C LEU A 159 -17.68 25.55 -15.39
N LYS A 160 -17.12 25.84 -14.22
CA LYS A 160 -17.25 27.11 -13.51
C LYS A 160 -15.88 27.59 -13.07
N GLY A 161 -15.67 28.89 -13.08
CA GLY A 161 -14.49 29.51 -12.46
C GLY A 161 -14.63 29.46 -10.95
N GLU A 162 -14.22 28.35 -10.34
CA GLU A 162 -14.33 28.11 -8.89
C GLU A 162 -13.02 27.56 -8.32
N SER A 163 -12.85 27.72 -7.00
CA SER A 163 -11.73 27.17 -6.25
C SER A 163 -12.29 26.27 -5.15
N ASN A 164 -12.12 24.97 -5.32
CA ASN A 164 -12.64 23.95 -4.40
C ASN A 164 -11.48 23.25 -3.69
N VAL A 165 -11.68 22.90 -2.42
CA VAL A 165 -10.78 22.03 -1.67
C VAL A 165 -11.53 20.74 -1.37
N TYR A 166 -10.99 19.61 -1.83
CA TYR A 166 -11.53 18.28 -1.59
C TYR A 166 -10.72 17.56 -0.54
N ALA A 167 -11.37 17.02 0.48
CA ALA A 167 -10.75 16.06 1.39
C ALA A 167 -10.77 14.66 0.76
N ILE A 168 -9.64 13.96 0.85
CA ILE A 168 -9.44 12.61 0.33
C ILE A 168 -9.11 11.71 1.52
N ILE A 169 -9.80 10.57 1.62
CA ILE A 169 -9.53 9.57 2.64
C ILE A 169 -9.00 8.31 1.97
N PHE A 170 -7.91 7.80 2.53
CA PHE A 170 -7.41 6.46 2.26
C PHE A 170 -7.78 5.55 3.43
N THR A 171 -8.15 4.31 3.14
CA THR A 171 -8.60 3.35 4.15
C THR A 171 -7.97 2.00 3.88
N LEU A 172 -7.23 1.49 4.86
CA LEU A 172 -6.70 0.12 4.88
C LEU A 172 -7.74 -0.78 5.57
N THR A 173 -8.16 -1.86 4.91
CA THR A 173 -9.23 -2.74 5.42
C THR A 173 -8.97 -4.19 5.08
N ASP A 174 -9.41 -5.10 5.95
CA ASP A 174 -9.39 -6.54 5.72
C ASP A 174 -10.26 -6.91 4.51
N ASN A 175 -9.81 -7.90 3.73
CA ASN A 175 -10.55 -8.47 2.61
C ASN A 175 -11.61 -9.47 3.07
#